data_AF-A0A350ITD9-F1
#
_entry.id   AF-A0A350ITD9-F1
#
_cell.length_a   1.000
_cell.length_b   1.000
_cell.length_c   1.000
_cell.angle_alpha   90.00
_cell.angle_beta   90.00
_cell.angle_gamma   90.00
#
_symmetry.space_group_name_H-M   'P 1'
#
loop_
_entity.id
_entity.type
_entity.pdbx_description
1 polymer ?
#
loop_
_entity_poly.entity_id
_entity_poly.type
_entity_poly.pdbx_seq_one_letter_code
_entity_poly.pdbx_strand_id
1 'polypeptide(L)'
;MTGIPSDAIAIGARVSFPYGGSRRVGTVADVSMLPDGGGGLSVSYLIDVGNRKVFVQGDGVTRASAGPLPAFDAVAEGAAYGRKRPRNPRRR
;
A
#
# COMPACT_ATOMS: atom_id res chain seq x y z
N MET A 1 12.03 3.51 29.20
CA MET A 1 10.95 3.70 28.20
C MET A 1 11.63 3.62 26.84
N THR A 2 11.69 2.43 26.23
CA THR A 2 12.33 2.25 24.93
C THR A 2 11.33 2.67 23.85
N GLY A 3 11.47 3.89 23.36
CA GLY A 3 10.64 4.41 22.27
C GLY A 3 10.93 3.69 20.95
N ILE A 4 9.98 3.74 20.04
CA ILE A 4 10.18 3.28 18.66
C ILE A 4 11.27 4.16 18.02
N PRO A 5 12.28 3.58 17.35
CA PRO A 5 13.32 4.34 16.65
C PRO A 5 12.72 5.35 15.66
N SER A 6 13.30 6.55 15.58
CA SER A 6 12.79 7.63 14.71
C SER A 6 12.89 7.32 13.21
N ASP A 7 13.74 6.36 12.85
CA ASP A 7 13.94 5.85 11.49
C ASP A 7 12.99 4.69 11.13
N ALA A 8 12.19 4.19 12.08
CA ALA A 8 11.17 3.18 11.82
C ALA A 8 10.18 3.66 10.74
N ILE A 9 9.72 2.72 9.91
CA ILE A 9 8.77 3.05 8.85
C ILE A 9 7.40 3.32 9.49
N ALA A 10 6.87 4.51 9.27
CA ALA A 10 5.62 4.96 9.87
C ALA A 10 4.40 4.12 9.49
N ILE A 11 3.42 4.09 10.39
CA ILE A 11 2.07 3.55 10.13
C ILE A 11 1.46 4.27 8.91
N GLY A 12 0.76 3.50 8.06
CA GLY A 12 0.18 3.96 6.80
C GLY A 12 1.16 3.94 5.62
N ALA A 13 2.45 3.74 5.86
CA ALA A 13 3.42 3.67 4.77
C ALA A 13 3.28 2.37 3.97
N ARG A 14 3.48 2.47 2.65
CA ARG A 14 3.54 1.31 1.76
C ARG A 14 4.93 0.69 1.81
N VAL A 15 5.01 -0.60 2.07
CA VAL A 15 6.28 -1.32 2.28
C VAL A 15 6.36 -2.57 1.42
N SER A 16 7.59 -2.95 1.06
CA SER A 16 7.92 -4.24 0.50
C SER A 16 8.66 -5.07 1.54
N PHE A 17 8.33 -6.34 1.67
CA PHE A 17 8.88 -7.23 2.70
C PHE A 17 8.95 -8.68 2.20
N PRO A 18 9.85 -9.52 2.76
CA PRO A 18 9.93 -10.93 2.43
C PRO A 18 8.74 -11.72 2.99
N TYR A 19 8.13 -12.59 2.16
CA TYR A 19 7.05 -13.48 2.56
C TYR A 19 7.04 -14.74 1.68
N GLY A 20 7.22 -15.91 2.31
CA GLY A 20 7.14 -17.22 1.64
C GLY A 20 8.09 -17.36 0.43
N GLY A 21 9.34 -16.88 0.55
CA GLY A 21 10.35 -16.94 -0.53
C GLY A 21 10.21 -15.89 -1.64
N SER A 22 9.22 -15.00 -1.55
CA SER A 22 9.00 -13.89 -2.49
C SER A 22 8.98 -12.55 -1.75
N ARG A 23 8.96 -11.43 -2.48
CA ARG A 23 8.63 -10.12 -1.88
C ARG A 23 7.15 -9.83 -2.08
N ARG A 24 6.50 -9.32 -1.03
CA ARG A 24 5.14 -8.80 -1.08
C ARG A 24 5.14 -7.31 -0.82
N VAL A 25 4.03 -6.66 -1.15
CA VAL A 25 3.79 -5.24 -0.87
C VAL A 25 2.54 -5.13 -0.02
N GLY A 26 2.59 -4.27 0.99
CA GLY A 26 1.48 -4.01 1.89
C GLY A 26 1.58 -2.63 2.54
N THR A 27 0.68 -2.35 3.48
CA THR A 27 0.64 -1.08 4.22
C THR A 27 0.93 -1.35 5.69
N VAL A 28 1.82 -0.57 6.31
CA VAL A 28 2.08 -0.70 7.75
C VAL A 28 0.82 -0.33 8.53
N ALA A 29 0.31 -1.24 9.33
CA ALA A 29 -0.83 -1.02 10.21
C ALA A 29 -0.41 -0.69 11.65
N ASP A 30 0.72 -1.23 12.10
CA ASP A 30 1.27 -0.96 13.43
C ASP A 30 2.78 -1.20 13.48
N VAL A 31 3.44 -0.58 14.46
CA VAL A 31 4.89 -0.69 14.71
C VAL A 31 5.11 -0.96 16.19
N SER A 32 5.88 -1.99 16.52
CA SER A 32 6.13 -2.41 17.90
C SER A 32 7.60 -2.76 18.12
N MET A 33 8.08 -2.62 19.35
CA MET A 33 9.39 -3.14 19.78
C MET A 33 9.18 -4.50 20.44
N LEU A 34 9.72 -5.57 19.86
CA LEU A 34 9.64 -6.92 20.43
C LEU A 34 11.03 -7.47 20.75
N PRO A 35 11.14 -8.41 21.71
CA PRO A 35 12.37 -9.14 21.93
C PRO A 35 12.86 -9.81 20.65
N ASP A 36 14.16 -9.67 20.38
CA ASP A 36 14.83 -10.49 19.38
C ASP A 36 15.39 -11.78 20.02
N GLY A 37 15.71 -12.77 19.19
CA GLY A 37 16.30 -14.03 19.65
C GLY A 37 17.71 -13.89 20.24
N GLY A 38 18.32 -12.70 20.18
CA GLY A 38 19.63 -12.37 20.71
C GLY A 38 19.59 -11.68 22.08
N GLY A 39 18.41 -11.49 22.68
CA GLY A 39 18.24 -10.83 23.98
C GLY A 39 18.14 -9.29 23.90
N GLY A 40 18.07 -8.74 22.69
CA GLY A 40 17.79 -7.33 22.42
C GLY A 40 16.30 -7.08 22.13
N LEU A 41 16.02 -5.87 21.63
CA LEU A 41 14.71 -5.50 21.10
C LEU A 41 14.88 -5.13 19.63
N SER A 42 13.97 -5.59 18.78
CA SER A 42 13.90 -5.19 17.38
C SER A 42 12.53 -4.64 17.00
N VAL A 43 12.55 -3.73 16.03
CA VAL A 43 11.32 -3.18 15.45
C VAL A 43 10.60 -4.27 14.70
N SER A 44 9.30 -4.37 14.92
CA SER A 44 8.43 -5.28 14.20
C SER A 44 7.25 -4.51 13.61
N TYR A 45 6.81 -4.97 12.44
CA TYR A 45 5.76 -4.35 11.67
C TYR A 45 4.57 -5.29 11.53
N LEU A 46 3.39 -4.78 11.82
CA LEU A 46 2.13 -5.40 11.38
C LEU A 46 1.76 -4.79 10.03
N ILE A 47 1.57 -5.62 9.01
CA ILE A 47 1.41 -5.17 7.62
C ILE A 47 0.10 -5.72 7.03
N ASP A 48 -0.65 -4.84 6.39
CA ASP A 48 -1.88 -5.15 5.69
C ASP A 48 -1.59 -5.59 4.26
N VAL A 49 -2.07 -6.77 3.91
CA VAL A 49 -1.91 -7.40 2.60
C VAL A 49 -3.27 -7.88 2.12
N GLY A 50 -3.99 -7.01 1.42
CA GLY A 50 -5.39 -7.28 1.05
C GLY A 50 -6.24 -7.48 2.30
N ASN A 51 -6.81 -8.66 2.48
CA ASN A 51 -7.63 -9.03 3.65
C ASN A 51 -6.86 -9.74 4.78
N ARG A 52 -5.52 -9.78 4.70
CA ARG A 52 -4.67 -10.46 5.69
C ARG A 52 -3.79 -9.46 6.42
N LYS A 53 -3.51 -9.77 7.68
CA LYS A 53 -2.45 -9.13 8.47
C LYS A 53 -1.23 -10.04 8.46
N VAL A 54 -0.05 -9.47 8.21
CA VAL A 54 1.23 -10.18 8.23
C VAL A 54 2.13 -9.51 9.23
N PHE A 55 2.69 -10.31 10.14
CA PHE A 55 3.66 -9.85 11.11
C PHE A 55 5.08 -10.09 10.59
N VAL A 56 5.91 -9.05 10.58
CA VAL A 56 7.30 -9.12 10.08
C VAL A 56 8.23 -8.46 11.07
N GLN A 57 9.24 -9.18 11.52
CA GLN A 57 10.28 -8.67 12.40
C GLN A 57 11.37 -8.00 11.55
N GLY A 58 11.49 -6.68 11.70
CA GLY A 58 12.54 -5.72 11.28
C GLY A 58 13.23 -5.87 9.93
N ASP A 59 13.76 -7.05 9.65
CA ASP A 59 14.68 -7.30 8.56
C ASP A 59 13.99 -7.39 7.20
N GLY A 60 14.60 -6.73 6.22
CA GLY A 60 14.17 -6.78 4.82
C GLY A 60 12.88 -6.02 4.50
N VAL A 61 12.28 -5.32 5.49
CA VAL A 61 11.17 -4.39 5.26
C VAL A 61 11.74 -3.07 4.74
N THR A 62 11.34 -2.70 3.53
CA THR A 62 11.77 -1.46 2.88
C THR A 62 10.55 -0.66 2.45
N ARG A 63 10.67 0.67 2.38
CA ARG A 63 9.63 1.49 1.75
C ARG A 63 9.44 1.02 0.32
N ALA A 64 8.22 0.65 -0.04
CA ALA A 64 7.91 0.36 -1.43
C ALA A 64 8.03 1.67 -2.20
N SER A 65 8.78 1.69 -3.31
CA SER A 65 8.71 2.83 -4.21
C SER A 65 7.25 3.02 -4.64
N ALA A 66 6.86 4.27 -4.88
CA ALA A 66 5.65 4.56 -5.63
C ALA A 66 5.86 3.96 -7.03
N GLY A 67 5.50 2.69 -7.19
CA GLY A 67 5.32 2.10 -8.52
C GLY A 67 4.35 3.00 -9.29
N PRO A 68 4.43 3.00 -10.64
CA PRO A 68 3.69 3.94 -11.47
C PRO A 68 2.24 4.03 -10.99
N LEU A 69 1.83 5.24 -10.63
CA LEU A 69 0.45 5.52 -10.26
C LEU A 69 -0.46 4.91 -11.33
N PRO A 70 -1.59 4.26 -10.98
CA PRO A 70 -2.56 3.88 -11.99
C PRO A 70 -2.87 5.13 -12.81
N ALA A 71 -2.67 5.04 -14.13
CA ALA A 71 -2.85 6.16 -15.02
C ALA A 71 -4.24 6.75 -14.76
N PHE A 72 -4.28 8.04 -14.44
CA PHE A 72 -5.52 8.79 -14.33
C PHE A 72 -6.27 8.67 -15.67
N ASP A 73 -7.37 7.93 -15.69
CA ASP A 73 -8.18 7.76 -16.90
C ASP A 73 -9.22 8.89 -16.98
N ALA A 74 -8.79 10.01 -17.55
CA ALA A 74 -9.64 11.19 -17.78
C ALA A 74 -10.87 10.88 -18.67
N VAL A 75 -10.90 9.73 -19.36
CA VAL A 75 -12.02 9.36 -20.25
C VAL A 75 -13.26 8.93 -19.45
N ALA A 76 -13.08 8.39 -18.23
CA ALA A 76 -14.19 7.95 -17.39
C ALA A 76 -14.99 9.14 -16.80
N GLU A 77 -14.35 10.28 -16.55
CA GLU A 77 -15.02 11.47 -16.01
C GLU A 77 -15.73 12.30 -17.11
N GLY A 78 -15.26 12.23 -18.35
CA GLY A 78 -15.85 12.93 -19.50
C GLY A 78 -17.12 12.29 -20.10
N ALA A 79 -17.42 11.02 -19.80
CA ALA A 79 -18.56 10.30 -20.37
C ALA A 79 -19.91 10.58 -19.68
N ALA A 80 -19.89 11.22 -18.50
CA ALA A 80 -21.09 11.51 -17.71
C ALA A 80 -21.94 12.69 -18.26
N TYR A 81 -21.38 13.53 -19.14
CA TYR A 81 -22.15 14.57 -19.85
C TYR A 81 -22.75 13.99 -21.13
N GLY A 82 -23.69 13.07 -20.93
CA GLY A 82 -24.46 12.42 -21.97
C GLY A 82 -25.30 13.39 -22.80
N ARG A 83 -25.03 13.36 -24.12
CA ARG A 83 -26.00 13.21 -25.21
C ARG A 83 -27.19 14.18 -25.29
N LYS A 84 -27.14 15.05 -26.31
CA LYS A 84 -28.27 15.21 -27.25
C LYS A 84 -27.74 15.49 -28.66
N ARG A 85 -27.61 14.45 -29.50
CA ARG A 85 -27.51 14.64 -30.96
C ARG A 85 -28.95 14.67 -31.52
N PRO A 86 -29.40 15.76 -32.17
CA PRO A 86 -30.67 15.75 -32.87
C PRO A 86 -30.60 14.72 -34.00
N ARG A 87 -31.50 13.72 -34.00
CA ARG A 87 -31.72 12.88 -35.18
C ARG A 87 -32.56 13.69 -36.15
N ASN A 88 -32.00 14.01 -37.32
CA ASN A 88 -32.75 14.59 -38.43
C ASN A 88 -33.62 13.49 -39.06
N PRO A 89 -34.96 13.55 -39.00
CA PRO A 89 -35.80 12.60 -39.72
C PRO A 89 -35.80 12.99 -41.21
N ARG A 90 -35.19 12.13 -42.05
CA ARG A 90 -35.35 12.25 -43.50
C ARG A 90 -36.84 12.12 -43.81
N ARG A 91 -37.48 13.19 -44.29
CA ARG A 91 -38.85 13.14 -44.81
C ARG A 91 -38.81 13.26 -46.34
N ARG A 92 -39.49 12.30 -46.93
CA ARG A 92 -39.73 12.02 -48.34
C ARG A 92 -40.52 13.12 -49.03
#